data_AF-A0A4Y2SU64-F1
#
_entry.id   AF-A0A4Y2SU64-F1
#
_cell.length_a   1.000
_cell.length_b   1.000
_cell.length_c   1.000
_cell.angle_alpha   90.00
_cell.angle_beta   90.00
_cell.angle_gamma   90.00
#
_symmetry.space_group_name_H-M   'P 1'
#
loop_
_entity.id
_entity.type
_entity.pdbx_description
1 polymer ?
#
loop_
_entity_poly.entity_id
_entity_poly.type
_entity_poly.pdbx_seq_one_letter_code
_entity_poly.pdbx_strand_id
1 'polypeptide(L)'
;MFLRAEKEGKITCQLIQARSRIAPLKGISIPRMELLACIIGARLANSVNKDLHLVDIESFFCSDSMDALYWIKKEGPWMTFVSNRVNEIRRLSEANE
;
A
#
# COMPACT_ATOMS: atom_id res chain seq x y z
N MET A 1 -6.83 -2.93 5.88
CA MET A 1 -7.51 -3.20 4.61
C MET A 1 -8.97 -3.45 4.90
N PHE A 2 -9.84 -2.66 4.29
CA PHE A 2 -11.29 -2.85 4.37
C PHE A 2 -11.78 -3.46 3.06
N LEU A 3 -12.77 -4.34 3.14
CA LEU A 3 -13.54 -4.78 1.99
C LEU A 3 -14.85 -4.01 1.95
N ARG A 4 -15.12 -3.33 0.84
CA ARG A 4 -16.41 -2.70 0.54
C ARG A 4 -17.22 -3.66 -0.33
N ALA A 5 -18.41 -4.03 0.11
CA ALA A 5 -19.35 -4.84 -0.67
C ALA A 5 -20.68 -4.10 -0.81
N GLU A 6 -21.26 -4.15 -2.00
CA GLU A 6 -22.56 -3.58 -2.32
C GLU A 6 -23.50 -4.67 -2.82
N LYS A 7 -24.65 -4.81 -2.16
CA LYS A 7 -25.67 -5.79 -2.52
C LYS A 7 -27.04 -5.18 -2.29
N GLU A 8 -27.89 -5.21 -3.32
CA GLU A 8 -29.29 -4.72 -3.23
C GLU A 8 -29.38 -3.28 -2.69
N GLY A 9 -28.47 -2.40 -3.12
CA GLY A 9 -28.41 -1.00 -2.67
C GLY A 9 -27.86 -0.81 -1.25
N LYS A 10 -27.48 -1.88 -0.55
CA LYS A 10 -26.85 -1.81 0.76
C LYS A 10 -25.33 -1.91 0.63
N ILE A 11 -24.64 -0.92 1.18
CA ILE A 11 -23.18 -0.90 1.28
C ILE A 11 -22.76 -1.42 2.65
N THR A 12 -21.77 -2.30 2.66
CA THR A 12 -21.10 -2.77 3.89
C THR A 12 -19.59 -2.63 3.75
N CYS A 13 -18.93 -2.22 4.83
CA CYS A 13 -17.48 -2.13 4.91
C CYS A 13 -17.01 -2.92 6.12
N GLN A 14 -16.08 -3.85 5.91
CA GLN A 14 -15.55 -4.71 6.97
C GLN A 14 -14.02 -4.64 6.99
N LEU A 15 -13.43 -4.53 8.19
CA LEU A 15 -11.98 -4.63 8.35
C LEU A 15 -11.57 -6.09 8.19
N ILE A 16 -10.80 -6.39 7.16
CA ILE A 16 -10.34 -7.76 6.87
C ILE A 16 -9.04 -8.05 7.61
N GLN A 17 -8.08 -7.13 7.50
CA GLN A 17 -6.78 -7.27 8.15
C GLN A 17 -6.15 -5.91 8.40
N ALA A 18 -5.44 -5.79 9.52
CA ALA A 18 -4.60 -4.64 9.84
C ALA A 18 -3.19 -5.10 10.18
N ARG A 19 -2.21 -4.25 9.87
CA ARG A 19 -0.81 -4.50 10.23
C ARG A 19 -0.16 -3.19 10.63
N SER A 20 0.46 -3.18 11.81
CA SER A 20 1.23 -2.06 12.32
C SER A 20 2.69 -2.48 12.54
N ARG A 21 3.59 -1.51 12.54
CA ARG A 21 5.00 -1.71 12.83
C ARG A 21 5.53 -0.52 13.62
N ILE A 22 6.29 -0.79 14.67
CA ILE A 22 6.95 0.23 15.49
C ILE A 22 8.11 0.85 14.68
N ALA A 23 8.35 2.15 14.89
CA ALA A 23 9.45 2.87 14.26
C ALA A 23 10.81 2.17 14.52
N PRO A 24 11.70 2.06 13.52
CA PRO A 24 13.02 1.49 13.71
C PRO A 24 13.87 2.29 14.71
N LEU A 25 14.63 1.59 15.57
CA LEU A 25 15.57 2.23 16.51
C LEU A 25 16.75 2.89 15.81
N LYS A 26 17.16 2.36 14.66
CA LYS A 26 18.15 3.02 13.79
C LYS A 26 17.44 4.18 13.08
N GLY A 27 17.90 5.40 13.37
CA GLY A 27 17.32 6.63 12.86
C GLY A 27 17.06 6.59 11.36
N ILE A 28 15.80 6.79 10.98
CA ILE A 28 15.33 6.90 9.61
C ILE A 28 14.48 8.17 9.51
N SER A 29 14.54 8.86 8.39
CA SER A 29 13.76 10.08 8.19
C SER A 29 12.27 9.78 8.13
N ILE A 30 11.44 10.75 8.53
CA ILE A 30 9.98 10.66 8.48
C ILE A 30 9.48 10.24 7.08
N PRO A 31 9.93 10.85 5.96
CA PRO A 31 9.48 10.44 4.63
C PRO A 31 9.78 8.98 4.29
N ARG A 32 10.92 8.46 4.75
CA ARG A 32 11.28 7.05 4.54
C ARG A 32 10.44 6.13 5.43
N MET A 33 10.01 6.56 6.61
CA MET A 33 9.06 5.81 7.44
C MET A 33 7.67 5.78 6.81
N GLU A 34 7.21 6.89 6.23
CA GLU A 34 5.94 6.96 5.51
C GLU A 34 5.95 6.03 4.29
N LEU A 35 7.05 6.01 3.52
CA LEU A 35 7.23 5.03 2.43
C LEU A 35 7.24 3.58 2.94
N LEU A 36 7.78 3.33 4.14
CA LEU A 36 7.72 2.02 4.80
C LEU A 36 6.29 1.65 5.22
N ALA A 37 5.42 2.62 5.52
CA ALA A 37 4.00 2.34 5.76
C ALA A 37 3.30 1.93 4.46
N CYS A 38 3.56 2.63 3.34
CA CYS A 38 2.99 2.30 2.04
C CYS A 38 3.36 0.87 1.59
N ILE A 39 4.61 0.44 1.77
CA ILE A 39 5.03 -0.93 1.39
C ILE A 39 4.39 -2.00 2.29
N ILE A 40 4.14 -1.70 3.57
CA ILE A 40 3.39 -2.62 4.45
C ILE A 40 1.95 -2.74 3.94
N GLY A 41 1.32 -1.62 3.55
CA GLY A 41 -0.01 -1.58 2.95
C GLY A 41 -0.10 -2.40 1.66
N ALA A 42 0.82 -2.20 0.72
CA ALA A 42 0.85 -2.93 -0.56
C ALA A 42 1.03 -4.44 -0.35
N ARG A 43 1.95 -4.85 0.52
CA ARG A 43 2.16 -6.27 0.86
C ARG A 43 0.95 -6.89 1.56
N LEU A 44 0.30 -6.14 2.44
CA LEU A 44 -0.92 -6.58 3.13
C LEU A 44 -2.05 -6.82 2.11
N ALA A 45 -2.28 -5.86 1.22
CA ALA A 45 -3.32 -5.99 0.19
C ALA A 45 -3.04 -7.18 -0.74
N ASN A 46 -1.81 -7.33 -1.24
CA ASN A 46 -1.45 -8.48 -2.07
C ASN A 46 -1.61 -9.83 -1.32
N SER A 47 -1.33 -9.89 0.00
CA SER A 47 -1.58 -11.12 0.77
C SER A 47 -3.07 -11.42 0.84
N VAL A 48 -3.88 -10.46 1.27
CA VAL A 48 -5.33 -10.63 1.42
C VAL A 48 -5.99 -10.96 0.09
N ASN A 49 -5.62 -10.29 -1.00
CA ASN A 49 -6.17 -10.54 -2.33
C ASN A 49 -5.86 -11.97 -2.80
N LYS A 50 -4.67 -12.49 -2.50
CA LYS A 50 -4.30 -13.88 -2.83
C LYS A 50 -5.05 -14.89 -1.95
N ASP A 51 -5.04 -14.67 -0.65
CA ASP A 51 -5.61 -15.60 0.33
C ASP A 51 -7.14 -15.72 0.18
N LEU A 52 -7.80 -14.63 -0.20
CA LEU A 52 -9.26 -14.55 -0.38
C LEU A 52 -9.70 -14.63 -1.85
N HIS A 53 -8.79 -14.85 -2.79
CA HIS A 53 -9.07 -14.92 -4.23
C HIS A 53 -9.79 -13.66 -4.77
N LEU A 54 -9.40 -12.47 -4.31
CA LEU A 54 -9.96 -11.16 -4.71
C LEU A 54 -9.12 -10.46 -5.78
N VAL A 55 -8.42 -11.21 -6.63
CA VAL A 55 -7.44 -10.65 -7.59
C VAL A 55 -8.06 -9.73 -8.63
N ASP A 56 -9.35 -9.92 -8.96
CA ASP A 56 -10.09 -9.12 -9.93
C ASP A 56 -10.90 -7.98 -9.29
N ILE A 57 -10.72 -7.75 -7.98
CA ILE A 57 -11.42 -6.70 -7.24
C ILE A 57 -10.55 -5.45 -7.16
N GLU A 58 -11.14 -4.31 -7.55
CA GLU A 58 -10.47 -3.02 -7.51
C GLU A 58 -9.96 -2.69 -6.09
N SER A 59 -8.70 -2.24 -6.02
CA SER A 59 -8.03 -1.92 -4.77
C SER A 59 -7.63 -0.45 -4.74
N PHE A 60 -8.02 0.26 -3.69
CA PHE A 60 -7.67 1.67 -3.49
C PHE A 60 -6.67 1.83 -2.35
N PHE A 61 -5.59 2.58 -2.62
CA PHE A 61 -4.54 2.88 -1.66
C PHE A 61 -4.48 4.39 -1.40
N CYS A 62 -4.47 4.77 -0.12
CA CYS A 62 -4.43 6.16 0.32
C CYS A 62 -3.29 6.37 1.31
N SER A 63 -2.66 7.53 1.24
CA SER A 63 -1.64 8.00 2.19
C SER A 63 -1.78 9.53 2.32
N ASP A 64 -1.51 10.07 3.51
CA ASP A 64 -1.44 11.51 3.77
C ASP A 64 -0.03 12.10 3.54
N SER A 65 0.97 11.23 3.37
CA SER A 65 2.34 11.64 3.06
C SER A 65 2.49 12.08 1.60
N MET A 66 2.67 13.40 1.40
CA MET A 66 2.97 13.96 0.08
C MET A 66 4.30 13.44 -0.47
N ASP A 67 5.33 13.29 0.37
CA ASP A 67 6.65 12.80 -0.05
C ASP A 67 6.58 11.35 -0.54
N ALA A 68 5.89 10.47 0.20
CA ALA A 68 5.72 9.08 -0.21
C ALA A 68 4.91 8.99 -1.51
N LEU A 69 3.81 9.75 -1.62
CA LEU A 69 3.01 9.80 -2.85
C LEU A 69 3.78 10.34 -4.04
N TYR A 70 4.63 11.35 -3.83
CA TYR A 70 5.48 11.91 -4.88
C TYR A 70 6.45 10.85 -5.43
N TRP A 71 7.18 10.16 -4.54
CA TRP A 71 8.07 9.07 -4.95
C TRP A 71 7.34 7.91 -5.62
N ILE A 72 6.15 7.54 -5.14
CA ILE A 72 5.37 6.44 -5.72
C ILE A 72 4.84 6.82 -7.11
N LYS A 73 4.37 8.05 -7.31
CA LYS A 73 3.71 8.48 -8.56
C LYS A 73 4.66 9.03 -9.62
N LYS A 74 5.89 9.38 -9.27
CA LYS A 74 6.86 9.97 -10.20
C LYS A 74 8.09 9.10 -10.37
N GLU A 75 8.68 9.17 -11.56
CA GLU A 75 9.99 8.60 -11.83
C GLU A 75 11.07 9.62 -11.52
N GLY A 76 12.25 9.14 -11.12
CA GLY A 76 13.40 10.00 -10.85
C GLY A 76 14.58 9.21 -10.30
N PRO A 77 15.78 9.81 -10.30
CA PRO A 77 16.98 9.18 -9.77
C PRO A 77 16.93 9.19 -8.23
N TRP A 78 16.13 8.30 -7.65
CA TRP A 78 16.07 8.15 -6.20
C TRP A 78 17.23 7.31 -5.68
N MET A 79 17.57 7.53 -4.40
CA MET A 79 18.50 6.64 -3.70
C MET A 79 17.94 5.22 -3.64
N THR A 80 18.80 4.21 -3.68
CA THR A 80 18.45 2.79 -3.70
C THR A 80 17.38 2.38 -2.68
N PHE A 81 17.41 2.97 -1.47
CA PHE A 81 16.38 2.72 -0.45
C PHE A 81 14.97 3.02 -0.96
N VAL A 82 14.78 4.18 -1.60
CA VAL A 82 13.50 4.65 -2.11
C VAL A 82 13.14 3.89 -3.37
N SER A 83 14.07 3.79 -4.34
CA SER A 83 13.83 3.10 -5.62
C SER A 83 13.36 1.67 -5.45
N ASN A 84 14.04 0.88 -4.61
CA ASN A 84 13.68 -0.52 -4.40
C ASN A 84 12.26 -0.67 -3.81
N ARG A 85 11.85 0.25 -2.93
CA ARG A 85 10.54 0.21 -2.27
C ARG A 85 9.44 0.72 -3.17
N VAL A 86 9.69 1.78 -3.93
CA VAL A 86 8.75 2.29 -4.95
C VAL A 86 8.48 1.22 -6.00
N ASN A 87 9.52 0.58 -6.52
CA ASN A 87 9.36 -0.49 -7.51
C ASN A 87 8.55 -1.67 -6.96
N GLU A 88 8.76 -2.03 -5.69
CA GLU A 88 7.96 -3.08 -5.06
C GLU A 88 6.51 -2.66 -4.84
N ILE A 89 6.26 -1.42 -4.38
CA ILE A 89 4.90 -0.89 -4.21
C ILE A 89 4.16 -0.95 -5.55
N ARG A 90 4.74 -0.36 -6.61
CA ARG A 90 4.19 -0.36 -7.96
C ARG A 90 3.84 -1.76 -8.44
N ARG A 91 4.77 -2.70 -8.37
CA ARG A 91 4.53 -4.11 -8.73
C ARG A 91 3.40 -4.79 -7.94
N LEU A 92 3.13 -4.36 -6.71
CA LEU A 92 2.10 -4.95 -5.84
C LEU A 92 0.76 -4.20 -5.89
N SER A 93 0.74 -2.96 -6.37
CA SER A 93 -0.43 -2.08 -6.35
C SER A 93 -0.93 -1.65 -7.73
N GLU A 94 -0.13 -1.86 -8.79
CA GLU A 94 -0.60 -1.71 -10.16
C GLU A 94 -1.63 -2.82 -10.41
N ALA A 95 -2.85 -2.41 -10.77
CA ALA A 95 -3.78 -3.32 -11.41
C ALA A 95 -3.11 -3.80 -12.71
N ASN A 96 -3.23 -5.09 -13.04
CA ASN A 96 -2.93 -5.54 -14.39
C ASN A 96 -3.73 -4.63 -15.34
N GLU A 97 -3.04 -3.76 -16.10
CA GLU A 97 -3.60 -3.19 -17.33
C GLU A 97 -3.84 -4.30 -18.35
#